data_AF-A0A3C0AKG4-F1
#
_entry.id   AF-A0A3C0AKG4-F1
#
_cell.length_a   1.000
_cell.length_b   1.000
_cell.length_c   1.000
_cell.angle_alpha   90.00
_cell.angle_beta   90.00
_cell.angle_gamma   90.00
#
_symmetry.space_group_name_H-M   'P 1'
#
loop_
_entity.id
_entity.type
_entity.pdbx_description
1 polymer ?
#
loop_
_entity_poly.entity_id
_entity_poly.type
_entity_poly.pdbx_seq_one_letter_code
_entity_poly.pdbx_strand_id
1 'polypeptide(L)'
;LRTFSDNGEEIFGCSFDPRAEGLARVKEFVTQSNARGPLSAGAGVRNYTKQLKEKLGIQDITLYGVPDTSRVARVLIEADYRMKLIGIGKMDAGKNIPSYFDLLAQESNQSGMNLEALRWWLTMKYDSVLHNPQRTAYQVVGSSVLCQSENQIVTKEGERLRTGQAEKLNREFAANFTEHYQELAEQDLVYADLQNIFDLALVAALMRNEQLANRAGWEMTAFAANGAYRPAEFEPAHTVDTVVNHRVFNGKDVVVQVAGGVRVDTNSVVKNQQNLKVSPEVGAVSAQSKAPALPVGRWWWDLAN
;
A
#
# COMPACT_ATOMS: atom_id res chain seq x y z
N LEU A 1 20.17 -8.98 -2.97
CA LEU A 1 19.03 -9.15 -3.91
C LEU A 1 18.60 -7.77 -4.40
N ARG A 2 18.15 -7.66 -5.65
CA ARG A 2 17.83 -6.41 -6.39
C ARG A 2 16.67 -5.58 -5.86
N THR A 3 16.03 -6.02 -4.78
CA THR A 3 14.85 -5.37 -4.21
C THR A 3 15.11 -3.91 -3.85
N PHE A 4 16.37 -3.53 -3.64
CA PHE A 4 16.76 -2.19 -3.23
C PHE A 4 17.59 -1.49 -4.30
N SER A 5 17.34 -0.19 -4.51
CA SER A 5 18.30 0.67 -5.21
C SER A 5 19.63 0.71 -4.46
N ASP A 6 20.70 1.20 -5.09
CA ASP A 6 22.04 1.24 -4.49
C ASP A 6 22.09 2.02 -3.17
N ASN A 7 21.10 2.89 -2.92
CA ASN A 7 20.94 3.69 -1.70
C ASN A 7 19.78 3.21 -0.79
N GLY A 8 19.16 2.05 -1.06
CA GLY A 8 17.97 1.60 -0.33
C GLY A 8 18.28 0.95 1.03
N GLU A 9 17.73 1.51 2.11
CA GLU A 9 17.97 1.09 3.51
C GLU A 9 17.11 -0.10 3.98
N GLU A 10 16.89 -1.10 3.14
CA GLU A 10 15.96 -2.22 3.42
C GLU A 10 14.48 -1.81 3.60
N ILE A 11 14.21 -0.52 3.33
CA ILE A 11 12.92 0.13 3.31
C ILE A 11 12.71 0.70 1.90
N PHE A 12 11.52 0.47 1.34
CA PHE A 12 11.14 1.02 0.04
C PHE A 12 9.64 1.34 0.01
N GLY A 13 9.22 2.12 -0.98
CA GLY A 13 7.82 2.50 -1.07
C GLY A 13 7.55 3.66 -2.01
N CYS A 14 6.32 4.16 -1.93
CA CYS A 14 5.89 5.38 -2.59
C CYS A 14 5.07 6.24 -1.63
N SER A 15 4.99 7.54 -1.88
CA SER A 15 4.07 8.47 -1.22
C SER A 15 3.46 9.38 -2.28
N PHE A 16 2.19 9.72 -2.11
CA PHE A 16 1.52 10.73 -2.92
C PHE A 16 1.14 11.87 -2.00
N ASP A 17 1.76 13.01 -2.26
CA ASP A 17 1.62 14.18 -1.43
C ASP A 17 1.00 15.30 -2.28
N PRO A 18 -0.22 15.76 -1.93
CA PRO A 18 -0.79 16.91 -2.58
C PRO A 18 0.03 18.15 -2.22
N ARG A 19 0.20 19.03 -3.19
CA ARG A 19 0.96 20.26 -3.01
C ARG A 19 0.26 21.22 -2.05
N ALA A 20 1.03 21.88 -1.20
CA ALA A 20 0.51 22.78 -0.18
C ALA A 20 -0.36 23.90 -0.78
N GLU A 21 0.06 24.50 -1.90
CA GLU A 21 -0.72 25.54 -2.56
C GLU A 21 -2.08 25.03 -3.07
N GLY A 22 -2.16 23.77 -3.51
CA GLY A 22 -3.39 23.13 -3.93
C GLY A 22 -4.35 22.92 -2.77
N LEU A 23 -3.83 22.43 -1.64
CA LEU A 23 -4.59 22.20 -0.42
C LEU A 23 -5.13 23.50 0.18
N ALA A 24 -4.32 24.56 0.19
CA ALA A 24 -4.75 25.89 0.65
C ALA A 24 -5.95 26.40 -0.18
N ARG A 25 -5.86 26.31 -1.52
CA ARG A 25 -6.96 26.69 -2.44
C ARG A 25 -8.23 25.87 -2.22
N VAL A 26 -8.11 24.56 -2.01
CA VAL A 26 -9.25 23.69 -1.72
C VAL A 26 -9.90 24.07 -0.41
N LYS A 27 -9.11 24.23 0.66
CA LYS A 27 -9.62 24.57 1.99
C LYS A 27 -10.38 25.89 1.99
N GLU A 28 -9.83 26.91 1.32
CA GLU A 28 -10.49 28.19 1.16
C GLU A 28 -11.82 28.04 0.39
N PHE A 29 -11.79 27.33 -0.75
CA PHE A 29 -12.97 27.12 -1.58
C PHE A 29 -14.10 26.38 -0.86
N VAL A 30 -13.78 25.31 -0.13
CA VAL A 30 -14.75 24.54 0.67
C VAL A 30 -15.35 25.40 1.77
N THR A 31 -14.53 26.20 2.45
CA THR A 31 -14.98 27.13 3.50
C THR A 31 -15.96 28.16 2.95
N GLN A 32 -15.64 28.74 1.79
CA GLN A 32 -16.53 29.69 1.10
C GLN A 32 -17.82 29.04 0.62
N SER A 33 -17.78 27.79 0.13
CA SER A 33 -18.96 27.05 -0.32
C SER A 33 -19.90 26.77 0.84
N ASN A 34 -19.40 26.20 1.93
CA ASN A 34 -20.21 25.87 3.11
C ASN A 34 -20.82 27.11 3.77
N ALA A 35 -20.15 28.28 3.70
CA ALA A 35 -20.71 29.55 4.18
C ALA A 35 -21.92 30.04 3.36
N ARG A 36 -22.06 29.61 2.09
CA ARG A 36 -23.19 29.95 1.21
C ARG A 36 -24.39 29.01 1.35
N GLY A 37 -24.26 27.92 2.09
CA GLY A 37 -25.29 26.91 2.27
C GLY A 37 -25.23 25.77 1.24
N PRO A 38 -26.20 24.83 1.28
CA PRO A 38 -26.18 23.59 0.50
C PRO A 38 -26.13 23.82 -1.02
N LEU A 39 -25.33 23.01 -1.71
CA LEU A 39 -25.37 22.93 -3.17
C LEU A 39 -26.67 22.27 -3.66
N SER A 40 -27.24 22.79 -4.75
CA SER A 40 -28.34 22.14 -5.45
C SER A 40 -27.87 20.85 -6.15
N ALA A 41 -28.66 19.79 -6.03
CA ALA A 41 -28.37 18.51 -6.65
C ALA A 41 -28.22 18.64 -8.18
N GLY A 42 -27.38 17.78 -8.78
CA GLY A 42 -27.17 17.75 -10.23
C GLY A 42 -26.01 18.65 -10.68
N ALA A 43 -26.30 19.70 -11.46
CA ALA A 43 -25.26 20.49 -12.14
C ALA A 43 -24.33 21.24 -11.16
N GLY A 44 -24.87 21.71 -10.02
CA GLY A 44 -24.09 22.40 -8.98
C GLY A 44 -23.00 21.51 -8.38
N VAL A 45 -23.36 20.29 -7.97
CA VAL A 45 -22.46 19.28 -7.41
C VAL A 45 -21.36 18.87 -8.39
N ARG A 46 -21.70 18.68 -9.67
CA ARG A 46 -20.70 18.32 -10.71
C ARG A 46 -19.68 19.44 -10.93
N ASN A 47 -20.16 20.69 -11.02
CA ASN A 47 -19.27 21.84 -11.17
C ASN A 47 -18.37 22.03 -9.94
N TYR A 48 -18.90 21.81 -8.75
CA TYR A 48 -18.14 21.87 -7.51
C TYR A 48 -17.02 20.82 -7.47
N THR A 49 -17.32 19.56 -7.81
CA THR A 49 -16.32 18.49 -7.88
C THR A 49 -15.22 18.80 -8.89
N LYS A 50 -15.58 19.37 -10.05
CA LYS A 50 -14.61 19.81 -11.07
C LYS A 50 -13.69 20.90 -10.51
N GLN A 51 -14.24 21.91 -9.84
CA GLN A 51 -13.46 22.99 -9.22
C GLN A 51 -12.55 22.49 -8.09
N LEU A 52 -12.98 21.51 -7.29
CA LEU A 52 -12.12 20.87 -6.29
C LEU A 52 -10.89 20.24 -6.94
N LYS A 53 -11.08 19.46 -8.01
CA LYS A 53 -9.99 18.85 -8.77
C LYS A 53 -9.03 19.88 -9.35
N GLU A 54 -9.56 20.90 -10.03
CA GLU A 54 -8.76 21.97 -10.63
C GLU A 54 -7.96 22.76 -9.59
N LYS A 55 -8.55 23.05 -8.42
CA LYS A 55 -7.88 23.79 -7.35
C LYS A 55 -6.79 22.98 -6.68
N LEU A 56 -7.03 21.69 -6.44
CA LEU A 56 -6.06 20.81 -5.80
C LEU A 56 -4.87 20.54 -6.73
N GLY A 57 -5.13 20.36 -8.02
CA GLY A 57 -4.10 20.18 -9.05
C GLY A 57 -3.49 18.78 -9.06
N ILE A 58 -2.33 18.64 -9.68
CA ILE A 58 -1.56 17.38 -9.70
C ILE A 58 -0.91 17.14 -8.33
N GLN A 59 -0.68 15.87 -7.99
CA GLN A 59 0.08 15.45 -6.81
C GLN A 59 1.44 14.92 -7.24
N ASP A 60 2.42 15.09 -6.37
CA ASP A 60 3.76 14.56 -6.59
C ASP A 60 3.85 13.14 -6.03
N ILE A 61 4.47 12.25 -6.80
CA ILE A 61 4.76 10.87 -6.42
C ILE A 61 6.23 10.82 -5.99
N THR A 62 6.46 10.48 -4.73
CA THR A 62 7.81 10.23 -4.21
C THR A 62 8.02 8.72 -4.11
N LEU A 63 8.87 8.16 -4.97
CA LEU A 63 9.36 6.79 -4.90
C LEU A 63 10.69 6.73 -4.17
N TYR A 64 10.91 5.67 -3.37
CA TYR A 64 12.17 5.47 -2.66
C TYR A 64 12.49 4.00 -2.49
N GLY A 65 13.78 3.68 -2.41
CA GLY A 65 14.30 2.34 -2.14
C GLY A 65 14.21 1.36 -3.31
N VAL A 66 13.54 1.69 -4.43
CA VAL A 66 13.51 0.87 -5.67
C VAL A 66 13.77 1.76 -6.90
N PRO A 67 14.25 1.21 -8.03
CA PRO A 67 14.29 1.96 -9.29
C PRO A 67 12.89 2.39 -9.71
N ASP A 68 12.73 3.65 -10.09
CA ASP A 68 11.45 4.25 -10.50
C ASP A 68 10.92 3.72 -11.84
N THR A 69 11.81 3.19 -12.68
CA THR A 69 11.47 2.50 -13.94
C THR A 69 11.11 1.01 -13.75
N SER A 70 11.11 0.49 -12.53
CA SER A 70 10.86 -0.94 -12.27
C SER A 70 9.37 -1.29 -12.26
N ARG A 71 9.03 -2.57 -12.54
CA ARG A 71 7.67 -3.09 -12.29
C ARG A 71 7.24 -2.93 -10.83
N VAL A 72 8.19 -3.04 -9.89
CA VAL A 72 7.91 -2.85 -8.46
C VAL A 72 7.38 -1.44 -8.21
N ALA A 73 8.07 -0.41 -8.71
CA ALA A 73 7.61 0.98 -8.60
C ALA A 73 6.19 1.18 -9.15
N ARG A 74 5.88 0.60 -10.32
CA ARG A 74 4.54 0.63 -10.91
C ARG A 74 3.47 0.01 -10.00
N VAL A 75 3.71 -1.19 -9.46
CA VAL A 75 2.73 -1.85 -8.58
C VAL A 75 2.50 -1.06 -7.30
N LEU A 76 3.55 -0.50 -6.69
CA LEU A 76 3.42 0.33 -5.49
C LEU A 76 2.52 1.56 -5.76
N ILE A 77 2.77 2.25 -6.86
CA ILE A 77 2.00 3.42 -7.30
C ILE A 77 0.55 3.02 -7.60
N GLU A 78 0.33 1.99 -8.40
CA GLU A 78 -1.01 1.56 -8.79
C GLU A 78 -1.83 1.09 -7.59
N ALA A 79 -1.23 0.33 -6.66
CA ALA A 79 -1.94 -0.18 -5.49
C ALA A 79 -2.39 0.94 -4.56
N ASP A 80 -1.52 1.92 -4.27
CA ASP A 80 -1.91 3.08 -3.47
C ASP A 80 -2.99 3.93 -4.16
N TYR A 81 -2.82 4.20 -5.46
CA TYR A 81 -3.78 4.98 -6.21
C TYR A 81 -5.18 4.34 -6.21
N ARG A 82 -5.25 3.02 -6.44
CA ARG A 82 -6.51 2.26 -6.42
C ARG A 82 -7.11 2.19 -5.02
N MET A 83 -6.31 2.00 -3.96
CA MET A 83 -6.80 2.06 -2.58
C MET A 83 -7.49 3.39 -2.30
N LYS A 84 -6.91 4.51 -2.76
CA LYS A 84 -7.52 5.83 -2.62
C LYS A 84 -8.82 5.95 -3.39
N LEU A 85 -8.86 5.49 -4.65
CA LEU A 85 -10.09 5.47 -5.45
C LEU A 85 -11.21 4.66 -4.79
N ILE A 86 -10.89 3.50 -4.20
CA ILE A 86 -11.83 2.67 -3.44
C ILE A 86 -12.37 3.46 -2.25
N GLY A 87 -11.47 3.99 -1.41
CA GLY A 87 -11.90 4.68 -0.20
C GLY A 87 -12.69 5.97 -0.45
N ILE A 88 -12.50 6.64 -1.60
CA ILE A 88 -13.35 7.78 -2.00
C ILE A 88 -14.60 7.36 -2.82
N GLY A 89 -14.83 6.07 -3.06
CA GLY A 89 -16.00 5.57 -3.79
C GLY A 89 -15.98 5.87 -5.29
N LYS A 90 -14.79 5.89 -5.90
CA LYS A 90 -14.58 5.97 -7.36
C LYS A 90 -14.24 4.63 -8.01
N MET A 91 -13.93 3.63 -7.18
CA MET A 91 -13.70 2.25 -7.59
C MET A 91 -14.43 1.35 -6.61
N ASP A 92 -15.10 0.31 -7.11
CA ASP A 92 -15.76 -0.68 -6.26
C ASP A 92 -14.75 -1.76 -5.84
N ALA A 93 -14.86 -2.18 -4.58
CA ALA A 93 -14.04 -3.21 -3.95
C ALA A 93 -14.89 -4.36 -3.38
N GLY A 94 -16.18 -4.37 -3.72
CA GLY A 94 -17.15 -5.28 -3.16
C GLY A 94 -17.76 -4.76 -1.85
N LYS A 95 -18.89 -5.37 -1.48
CA LYS A 95 -19.73 -4.97 -0.34
C LYS A 95 -19.00 -4.97 1.01
N ASN A 96 -17.95 -5.76 1.15
CA ASN A 96 -17.21 -5.95 2.39
C ASN A 96 -16.17 -4.83 2.62
N ILE A 97 -15.87 -4.03 1.58
CA ILE A 97 -14.92 -2.91 1.65
C ILE A 97 -15.65 -1.64 1.22
N PRO A 98 -16.61 -1.16 2.03
CA PRO A 98 -17.35 0.06 1.73
C PRO A 98 -16.41 1.26 1.65
N SER A 99 -16.71 2.22 0.78
CA SER A 99 -15.95 3.47 0.74
C SER A 99 -16.17 4.26 2.04
N TYR A 100 -15.28 5.20 2.35
CA TYR A 100 -15.43 6.10 3.49
C TYR A 100 -16.79 6.83 3.47
N PHE A 101 -17.28 7.18 2.28
CA PHE A 101 -18.58 7.81 2.12
C PHE A 101 -19.76 6.88 2.39
N ASP A 102 -19.62 5.59 2.12
CA ASP A 102 -20.68 4.61 2.40
C ASP A 102 -20.73 4.30 3.91
N LEU A 103 -19.56 4.25 4.57
CA LEU A 103 -19.47 4.19 6.03
C LEU A 103 -20.08 5.44 6.68
N LEU A 104 -19.75 6.62 6.15
CA LEU A 104 -20.31 7.88 6.62
C LEU A 104 -21.84 7.91 6.52
N ALA A 105 -22.40 7.44 5.40
CA ALA A 105 -23.85 7.39 5.17
C ALA A 105 -24.61 6.54 6.21
N GLN A 106 -23.93 5.60 6.87
CA GLN A 106 -24.51 4.72 7.88
C GLN A 106 -24.52 5.32 9.29
N GLU A 107 -23.76 6.40 9.54
CA GLU A 107 -23.76 7.06 10.85
C GLU A 107 -24.88 8.10 11.00
N SER A 108 -25.59 8.02 12.11
CA SER A 108 -26.76 8.85 12.45
C SER A 108 -26.43 10.22 13.07
N ASN A 109 -25.20 10.43 13.56
CA ASN A 109 -24.76 11.68 14.21
C ASN A 109 -23.62 12.33 13.42
N GLN A 110 -23.97 13.14 12.43
CA GLN A 110 -22.97 13.78 11.56
C GLN A 110 -22.75 15.24 11.97
N SER A 111 -21.76 15.47 12.84
CA SER A 111 -21.21 16.80 13.11
C SER A 111 -20.63 17.37 11.82
N GLY A 112 -20.87 18.66 11.55
CA GLY A 112 -20.50 19.29 10.28
C GLY A 112 -19.01 19.18 9.93
N MET A 113 -18.69 18.30 8.99
CA MET A 113 -17.36 18.14 8.41
C MET A 113 -17.20 19.07 7.21
N ASN A 114 -16.09 19.82 7.15
CA ASN A 114 -15.79 20.75 6.04
C ASN A 114 -14.86 20.08 5.03
N LEU A 115 -13.66 19.68 5.46
CA LEU A 115 -12.66 19.00 4.65
C LEU A 115 -12.00 17.93 5.53
N GLU A 116 -12.23 16.66 5.21
CA GLU A 116 -11.58 15.54 5.87
C GLU A 116 -10.25 15.25 5.17
N ALA A 117 -9.14 15.45 5.87
CA ALA A 117 -7.82 15.06 5.41
C ALA A 117 -7.45 13.71 6.02
N LEU A 118 -7.61 12.67 5.22
CA LEU A 118 -7.32 11.30 5.59
C LEU A 118 -5.96 10.89 5.07
N ARG A 119 -5.34 9.92 5.73
CA ARG A 119 -4.11 9.28 5.27
C ARG A 119 -4.27 7.78 5.36
N TRP A 120 -4.09 7.11 4.23
CA TRP A 120 -4.06 5.65 4.16
C TRP A 120 -2.72 5.20 3.60
N TRP A 121 -2.16 4.13 4.15
CA TRP A 121 -0.98 3.51 3.54
C TRP A 121 -0.99 2.01 3.70
N LEU A 122 -0.44 1.33 2.70
CA LEU A 122 -0.28 -0.11 2.69
C LEU A 122 1.11 -0.48 3.22
N THR A 123 1.16 -1.48 4.08
CA THR A 123 2.40 -2.03 4.65
C THR A 123 2.31 -3.54 4.84
N MET A 124 3.43 -4.16 5.17
CA MET A 124 3.55 -5.60 5.37
C MET A 124 2.68 -6.09 6.53
N LYS A 125 2.00 -7.23 6.36
CA LYS A 125 1.31 -7.96 7.44
C LYS A 125 1.74 -9.42 7.45
N TYR A 126 2.27 -9.87 8.59
CA TYR A 126 2.61 -11.26 8.85
C TYR A 126 2.26 -11.62 10.29
N ASP A 127 1.82 -12.85 10.52
CA ASP A 127 1.57 -13.35 11.87
C ASP A 127 2.86 -13.92 12.49
N SER A 128 3.71 -14.55 11.67
CA SER A 128 5.08 -14.97 12.03
C SER A 128 5.87 -15.47 10.82
N VAL A 129 7.18 -15.63 11.02
CA VAL A 129 8.05 -16.44 10.17
C VAL A 129 8.53 -17.62 11.00
N LEU A 130 8.09 -18.83 10.63
CA LEU A 130 8.54 -20.05 11.25
C LEU A 130 9.88 -20.47 10.65
N HIS A 131 10.75 -21.10 11.45
CA HIS A 131 11.99 -21.69 10.95
C HIS A 131 12.32 -23.00 11.66
N ASN A 132 13.00 -23.91 10.97
CA ASN A 132 13.56 -25.10 11.62
C ASN A 132 14.72 -24.73 12.56
N PRO A 133 15.11 -25.59 13.52
CA PRO A 133 16.19 -25.27 14.47
C PRO A 133 17.51 -24.87 13.80
N GLN A 134 17.81 -25.45 12.64
CA GLN A 134 19.03 -25.19 11.88
C GLN A 134 18.97 -23.91 11.02
N ARG A 135 17.82 -23.23 10.95
CA ARG A 135 17.61 -22.02 10.13
C ARG A 135 17.99 -22.25 8.66
N THR A 136 17.54 -23.37 8.11
CA THR A 136 17.72 -23.77 6.71
C THR A 136 16.40 -23.91 5.96
N ALA A 137 15.27 -23.87 6.67
CA ALA A 137 13.93 -23.85 6.10
C ALA A 137 13.08 -22.81 6.85
N TYR A 138 12.25 -22.09 6.11
CA TYR A 138 11.41 -21.01 6.60
C TYR A 138 9.99 -21.12 6.04
N GLN A 139 9.01 -20.70 6.82
CA GLN A 139 7.62 -20.58 6.38
C GLN A 139 7.10 -19.20 6.79
N VAL A 140 6.58 -18.44 5.82
CA VAL A 140 5.88 -17.18 6.07
C VAL A 140 4.43 -17.51 6.42
N VAL A 141 3.94 -17.04 7.57
CA VAL A 141 2.60 -17.35 8.07
C VAL A 141 1.78 -16.06 8.13
N GLY A 142 0.54 -16.14 7.62
CA GLY A 142 -0.41 -15.03 7.64
C GLY A 142 -0.02 -13.88 6.72
N SER A 143 0.66 -14.18 5.60
CA SER A 143 0.99 -13.20 4.56
C SER A 143 -0.27 -12.48 4.09
N SER A 144 -0.23 -11.16 4.20
CA SER A 144 -1.24 -10.25 3.66
C SER A 144 -0.67 -8.83 3.63
N VAL A 145 -1.51 -7.85 3.30
CA VAL A 145 -1.20 -6.44 3.35
C VAL A 145 -2.06 -5.75 4.40
N LEU A 146 -1.42 -4.93 5.24
CA LEU A 146 -2.07 -4.09 6.23
C LEU A 146 -2.33 -2.71 5.64
N CYS A 147 -3.59 -2.30 5.59
CA CYS A 147 -3.95 -0.90 5.40
C CYS A 147 -3.92 -0.21 6.77
N GLN A 148 -3.18 0.89 6.87
CA GLN A 148 -3.17 1.77 8.04
C GLN A 148 -3.85 3.09 7.74
N SER A 149 -4.37 3.73 8.79
CA SER A 149 -5.13 4.97 8.72
C SER A 149 -4.61 6.03 9.71
N GLU A 150 -4.67 7.30 9.33
CA GLU A 150 -4.42 8.47 10.17
C GLU A 150 -5.29 9.65 9.72
N ASN A 151 -5.79 10.46 10.65
CA ASN A 151 -6.32 11.80 10.37
C ASN A 151 -5.18 12.80 10.28
N GLN A 152 -5.31 13.76 9.39
CA GLN A 152 -4.41 14.90 9.31
C GLN A 152 -5.18 16.20 9.40
N ILE A 153 -4.47 17.26 9.79
CA ILE A 153 -4.99 18.61 9.82
C ILE A 153 -4.36 19.39 8.68
N VAL A 154 -5.17 20.01 7.83
CA VAL A 154 -4.68 20.94 6.80
C VAL A 154 -4.61 22.34 7.41
N THR A 155 -3.46 23.00 7.40
CA THR A 155 -3.27 24.38 7.90
C THR A 155 -3.90 25.41 6.93
N LYS A 156 -3.78 26.72 7.19
CA LYS A 156 -4.25 27.73 6.21
C LYS A 156 -3.33 27.78 4.99
N GLU A 157 -2.06 27.48 5.21
CA GLU A 157 -0.96 27.45 4.26
C GLU A 157 -0.96 26.15 3.44
N GLY A 158 -1.84 25.20 3.77
CA GLY A 158 -1.98 23.92 3.07
C GLY A 158 -1.04 22.82 3.56
N GLU A 159 -0.31 23.04 4.65
CA GLU A 159 0.51 22.02 5.28
C GLU A 159 -0.36 20.94 5.93
N ARG A 160 0.13 19.70 5.97
CA ARG A 160 -0.59 18.56 6.56
C ARG A 160 0.09 18.09 7.84
N LEU A 161 -0.55 18.37 8.96
CA LEU A 161 -0.06 17.99 10.28
C LEU A 161 -0.55 16.59 10.64
N ARG A 162 0.38 15.73 11.07
CA ARG A 162 0.10 14.37 11.55
C ARG A 162 -0.53 14.42 12.94
N THR A 163 -1.54 13.62 13.17
CA THR A 163 -2.22 13.52 14.48
C THR A 163 -1.84 12.25 15.24
N GLY A 164 -1.34 11.23 14.54
CA GLY A 164 -1.11 9.90 15.11
C GLY A 164 -2.39 9.15 15.50
N GLN A 165 -3.56 9.70 15.17
CA GLN A 165 -4.86 9.14 15.50
C GLN A 165 -5.68 8.95 14.23
N ALA A 166 -6.56 7.98 14.24
CA ALA A 166 -7.60 7.82 13.23
C ALA A 166 -8.93 7.69 13.97
N GLU A 167 -9.93 8.47 13.59
CA GLU A 167 -11.33 8.37 13.96
C GLU A 167 -11.96 7.04 13.53
N LYS A 168 -13.17 6.78 14.03
CA LYS A 168 -13.86 5.49 13.87
C LYS A 168 -13.95 5.05 12.40
N LEU A 169 -14.50 5.89 11.52
CA LEU A 169 -14.79 5.51 10.13
C LEU A 169 -13.53 5.27 9.29
N ASN A 170 -12.47 6.02 9.54
CA ASN A 170 -11.18 5.86 8.87
C ASN A 170 -10.48 4.57 9.30
N ARG A 171 -10.52 4.26 10.61
CA ARG A 171 -10.06 2.95 11.11
C ARG A 171 -10.88 1.80 10.55
N GLU A 172 -12.19 1.98 10.45
CA GLU A 172 -13.11 0.97 9.93
C GLU A 172 -12.85 0.69 8.44
N PHE A 173 -12.62 1.72 7.62
CA PHE A 173 -12.18 1.53 6.24
C PHE A 173 -10.88 0.72 6.15
N ALA A 174 -9.85 1.11 6.91
CA ALA A 174 -8.55 0.43 6.88
C ALA A 174 -8.63 -1.02 7.42
N ALA A 175 -9.47 -1.25 8.43
CA ALA A 175 -9.73 -2.59 8.96
C ALA A 175 -10.40 -3.49 7.91
N ASN A 176 -11.50 -3.02 7.29
CA ASN A 176 -12.19 -3.76 6.24
C ASN A 176 -11.28 -4.06 5.03
N PHE A 177 -10.48 -3.07 4.61
CA PHE A 177 -9.50 -3.25 3.54
C PHE A 177 -8.46 -4.33 3.85
N THR A 178 -8.03 -4.42 5.11
CA THR A 178 -7.07 -5.42 5.58
C THR A 178 -7.70 -6.81 5.73
N GLU A 179 -8.88 -6.88 6.33
CA GLU A 179 -9.60 -8.14 6.59
C GLU A 179 -9.99 -8.84 5.29
N HIS A 180 -10.47 -8.06 4.31
CA HIS A 180 -10.93 -8.57 3.02
C HIS A 180 -9.87 -8.42 1.91
N TYR A 181 -8.59 -8.27 2.26
CA TYR A 181 -7.52 -8.07 1.28
C TYR A 181 -7.39 -9.22 0.27
N GLN A 182 -7.66 -10.47 0.68
CA GLN A 182 -7.61 -11.61 -0.23
C GLN A 182 -8.71 -11.53 -1.31
N GLU A 183 -9.91 -11.05 -0.95
CA GLU A 183 -10.99 -10.81 -1.91
C GLU A 183 -10.57 -9.75 -2.95
N LEU A 184 -9.83 -8.71 -2.52
CA LEU A 184 -9.26 -7.71 -3.42
C LEU A 184 -8.21 -8.30 -4.36
N ALA A 185 -7.31 -9.13 -3.83
CA ALA A 185 -6.23 -9.74 -4.61
C ALA A 185 -6.77 -10.71 -5.68
N GLU A 186 -7.89 -11.39 -5.42
CA GLU A 186 -8.58 -12.23 -6.39
C GLU A 186 -9.25 -11.42 -7.52
N GLN A 187 -9.74 -10.22 -7.22
CA GLN A 187 -10.44 -9.36 -8.18
C GLN A 187 -9.50 -8.46 -8.99
N ASP A 188 -8.42 -8.00 -8.38
CA ASP A 188 -7.47 -7.06 -8.96
C ASP A 188 -6.03 -7.51 -8.71
N LEU A 189 -5.40 -7.95 -9.81
CA LEU A 189 -4.04 -8.50 -9.81
C LEU A 189 -2.99 -7.55 -9.23
N VAL A 190 -3.23 -6.23 -9.20
CA VAL A 190 -2.30 -5.28 -8.56
C VAL A 190 -2.13 -5.56 -7.08
N TYR A 191 -3.19 -5.98 -6.38
CA TYR A 191 -3.10 -6.32 -4.95
C TYR A 191 -2.43 -7.69 -4.73
N ALA A 192 -2.68 -8.67 -5.61
CA ALA A 192 -1.93 -9.93 -5.58
C ALA A 192 -0.42 -9.69 -5.83
N ASP A 193 -0.09 -8.83 -6.81
CA ASP A 193 1.28 -8.41 -7.10
C ASP A 193 1.93 -7.68 -5.91
N LEU A 194 1.19 -6.81 -5.22
CA LEU A 194 1.70 -6.07 -4.08
C LEU A 194 2.07 -7.02 -2.93
N GLN A 195 1.19 -7.98 -2.61
CA GLN A 195 1.49 -9.00 -1.61
C GLN A 195 2.70 -9.84 -2.01
N ASN A 196 2.79 -10.27 -3.27
CA ASN A 196 3.96 -11.00 -3.78
C ASN A 196 5.26 -10.19 -3.66
N ILE A 197 5.21 -8.88 -3.91
CA ILE A 197 6.37 -7.99 -3.74
C ILE A 197 6.80 -7.95 -2.27
N PHE A 198 5.85 -7.86 -1.33
CA PHE A 198 6.18 -7.85 0.10
C PHE A 198 6.80 -9.17 0.54
N ASP A 199 6.24 -10.30 0.08
CA ASP A 199 6.73 -11.64 0.41
C ASP A 199 8.13 -11.90 -0.16
N LEU A 200 8.35 -11.56 -1.43
CA LEU A 200 9.67 -11.68 -2.04
C LEU A 200 10.69 -10.73 -1.39
N ALA A 201 10.28 -9.54 -0.97
CA ALA A 201 11.13 -8.64 -0.22
C ALA A 201 11.50 -9.21 1.16
N LEU A 202 10.53 -9.81 1.87
CA LEU A 202 10.77 -10.49 3.15
C LEU A 202 11.73 -11.68 2.97
N VAL A 203 11.50 -12.54 1.98
CA VAL A 203 12.39 -13.68 1.67
C VAL A 203 13.79 -13.18 1.35
N ALA A 204 13.90 -12.12 0.54
CA ALA A 204 15.19 -11.51 0.22
C ALA A 204 15.92 -10.97 1.45
N ALA A 205 15.19 -10.34 2.37
CA ALA A 205 15.74 -9.85 3.63
C ALA A 205 16.17 -10.99 4.55
N LEU A 206 15.37 -12.07 4.67
CA LEU A 206 15.72 -13.28 5.42
C LEU A 206 16.99 -13.92 4.87
N MET A 207 17.09 -14.12 3.55
CA MET A 207 18.28 -14.67 2.91
C MET A 207 19.54 -13.87 3.20
N ARG A 208 19.45 -12.54 3.20
CA ARG A 208 20.55 -11.64 3.52
C ARG A 208 20.92 -11.75 5.00
N ASN A 209 19.94 -11.63 5.89
CA ASN A 209 20.15 -11.63 7.34
C ASN A 209 20.76 -12.94 7.85
N GLU A 210 20.34 -14.07 7.27
CA GLU A 210 20.74 -15.42 7.68
C GLU A 210 21.88 -15.99 6.83
N GLN A 211 22.42 -15.16 5.91
CA GLN A 211 23.50 -15.52 4.97
C GLN A 211 23.22 -16.81 4.20
N LEU A 212 21.96 -17.06 3.84
CA LEU A 212 21.52 -18.35 3.29
C LEU A 212 22.20 -18.69 1.97
N ALA A 213 22.42 -17.69 1.11
CA ALA A 213 23.14 -17.89 -0.15
C ALA A 213 24.57 -18.40 0.08
N ASN A 214 25.31 -17.79 1.01
CA ASN A 214 26.67 -18.22 1.36
C ASN A 214 26.68 -19.62 1.97
N ARG A 215 25.74 -19.91 2.88
CA ARG A 215 25.60 -21.23 3.52
C ARG A 215 25.26 -22.34 2.52
N ALA A 216 24.58 -21.99 1.43
CA ALA A 216 24.25 -22.89 0.33
C ALA A 216 25.31 -22.92 -0.80
N GLY A 217 26.37 -22.11 -0.72
CA GLY A 217 27.35 -21.95 -1.81
C GLY A 217 26.75 -21.37 -3.10
N TRP A 218 25.69 -20.57 -2.99
CA TRP A 218 25.03 -19.95 -4.13
C TRP A 218 25.54 -18.54 -4.42
N GLU A 219 26.24 -18.40 -5.53
CA GLU A 219 26.86 -17.15 -5.99
C GLU A 219 25.86 -16.08 -6.50
N MET A 220 24.57 -16.42 -6.65
CA MET A 220 23.51 -15.51 -7.13
C MET A 220 23.82 -14.75 -8.44
N THR A 221 24.70 -15.28 -9.31
CA THR A 221 25.24 -14.57 -10.48
C THR A 221 24.19 -14.02 -11.45
N ALA A 222 23.01 -14.64 -11.54
CA ALA A 222 21.90 -14.11 -12.34
C ALA A 222 21.06 -13.06 -11.57
N PHE A 223 20.71 -13.34 -10.32
CA PHE A 223 19.65 -12.63 -9.57
C PHE A 223 20.17 -11.59 -8.55
N ALA A 224 21.47 -11.54 -8.28
CA ALA A 224 22.11 -10.51 -7.45
C ALA A 224 21.97 -9.11 -8.08
N ALA A 225 22.15 -8.04 -7.30
CA ALA A 225 22.04 -6.63 -7.74
C ALA A 225 22.69 -6.36 -9.10
N ASN A 226 23.92 -6.85 -9.26
CA ASN A 226 24.75 -6.70 -10.46
C ASN A 226 24.85 -7.97 -11.31
N GLY A 227 23.88 -8.87 -11.18
CA GLY A 227 23.88 -10.15 -11.89
C GLY A 227 23.50 -10.04 -13.38
N ALA A 228 23.50 -11.17 -14.07
CA ALA A 228 23.28 -11.25 -15.51
C ALA A 228 21.83 -10.96 -15.94
N TYR A 229 20.82 -11.25 -15.13
CA TYR A 229 19.42 -10.99 -15.49
C TYR A 229 19.16 -9.48 -15.55
N ARG A 230 18.36 -8.99 -16.49
CA ARG A 230 17.95 -7.58 -16.55
C ARG A 230 16.43 -7.53 -16.59
N PRO A 231 15.75 -7.04 -15.54
CA PRO A 231 14.31 -6.83 -15.58
C PRO A 231 13.93 -5.85 -16.69
N ALA A 232 12.68 -5.94 -17.15
CA ALA A 232 12.12 -4.90 -18.02
C ALA A 232 12.05 -3.56 -17.28
N GLU A 233 12.29 -2.48 -18.03
CA GLU A 233 12.14 -1.09 -17.59
C GLU A 233 10.88 -0.48 -18.19
N PHE A 234 10.31 0.48 -17.48
CA PHE A 234 9.07 1.18 -17.83
C PHE A 234 9.25 2.68 -17.62
N GLU A 235 8.37 3.47 -18.25
CA GLU A 235 8.34 4.91 -18.03
C GLU A 235 8.05 5.23 -16.55
N PRO A 236 8.85 6.10 -15.91
CA PRO A 236 8.65 6.46 -14.52
C PRO A 236 7.43 7.39 -14.37
N ALA A 237 6.71 7.24 -13.26
CA ALA A 237 5.58 8.11 -12.90
C ALA A 237 5.96 8.98 -11.71
N HIS A 238 6.04 10.29 -11.94
CA HIS A 238 6.40 11.28 -10.90
C HIS A 238 5.22 12.14 -10.44
N THR A 239 4.10 12.09 -11.16
CA THR A 239 2.91 12.88 -10.86
C THR A 239 1.65 12.09 -11.14
N VAL A 240 0.56 12.45 -10.47
CA VAL A 240 -0.77 11.91 -10.76
C VAL A 240 -1.84 13.00 -10.65
N ASP A 241 -2.95 12.80 -11.36
CA ASP A 241 -4.16 13.56 -11.11
C ASP A 241 -4.67 13.31 -9.69
N THR A 242 -5.05 14.40 -9.03
CA THR A 242 -5.62 14.32 -7.69
C THR A 242 -6.83 13.41 -7.62
N VAL A 243 -6.84 12.60 -6.58
CA VAL A 243 -7.98 11.82 -6.12
C VAL A 243 -8.75 12.65 -5.10
N VAL A 244 -9.88 13.24 -5.52
CA VAL A 244 -10.82 13.93 -4.63
C VAL A 244 -12.24 13.54 -5.01
N ASN A 245 -13.08 13.32 -3.99
CA ASN A 245 -14.51 13.19 -4.17
C ASN A 245 -15.27 14.05 -3.18
N HIS A 246 -16.53 14.26 -3.52
CA HIS A 246 -17.48 15.04 -2.75
C HIS A 246 -18.80 14.29 -2.71
N ARG A 247 -19.46 14.34 -1.55
CA ARG A 247 -20.86 13.97 -1.40
C ARG A 247 -21.55 14.98 -0.47
N VAL A 248 -22.84 15.19 -0.71
CA VAL A 248 -23.69 16.04 0.12
C VAL A 248 -24.33 15.17 1.20
N PHE A 249 -24.14 15.52 2.46
CA PHE A 249 -24.80 14.88 3.59
C PHE A 249 -25.48 15.93 4.45
N ASN A 250 -26.77 15.74 4.75
CA ASN A 250 -27.57 16.68 5.56
C ASN A 250 -27.45 18.15 5.14
N GLY A 251 -27.36 18.41 3.83
CA GLY A 251 -27.22 19.76 3.27
C GLY A 251 -25.84 20.41 3.46
N LYS A 252 -24.80 19.64 3.81
CA LYS A 252 -23.41 20.10 3.88
C LYS A 252 -22.53 19.33 2.91
N ASP A 253 -21.54 20.03 2.34
CA ASP A 253 -20.57 19.44 1.44
C ASP A 253 -19.46 18.77 2.25
N VAL A 254 -19.35 17.44 2.13
CA VAL A 254 -18.23 16.68 2.70
C VAL A 254 -17.23 16.42 1.59
N VAL A 255 -16.04 16.97 1.74
CA VAL A 255 -14.91 16.76 0.83
C VAL A 255 -13.88 15.90 1.53
N VAL A 256 -13.48 14.81 0.88
CA VAL A 256 -12.43 13.92 1.39
C VAL A 256 -11.20 14.07 0.51
N GLN A 257 -10.10 14.43 1.14
CA GLN A 257 -8.77 14.45 0.54
C GLN A 257 -7.94 13.36 1.20
N VAL A 258 -7.39 12.46 0.39
CA VAL A 258 -6.61 11.32 0.87
C VAL A 258 -5.17 11.44 0.42
N ALA A 259 -4.23 11.17 1.33
CA ALA A 259 -2.83 10.97 0.99
C ALA A 259 -2.29 9.67 1.59
N GLY A 260 -0.98 9.49 1.49
CA GLY A 260 -0.27 8.32 1.96
C GLY A 260 0.32 7.56 0.78
N GLY A 261 0.46 6.25 0.90
CA GLY A 261 1.31 5.52 -0.04
C GLY A 261 1.46 4.05 0.27
N VAL A 262 2.59 3.50 -0.16
CA VAL A 262 3.04 2.17 0.25
C VAL A 262 4.34 2.32 1.01
N ARG A 263 4.49 1.60 2.11
CA ARG A 263 5.73 1.52 2.86
C ARG A 263 6.05 0.07 3.17
N VAL A 264 7.24 -0.37 2.78
CA VAL A 264 7.76 -1.69 3.07
C VAL A 264 8.96 -1.54 3.97
N ASP A 265 8.93 -2.19 5.14
CA ASP A 265 10.04 -2.22 6.10
C ASP A 265 10.32 -3.66 6.47
N THR A 266 11.18 -4.29 5.67
CA THR A 266 11.53 -5.72 5.86
C THR A 266 12.29 -5.96 7.16
N ASN A 267 13.01 -4.94 7.65
CA ASN A 267 13.76 -5.01 8.90
C ASN A 267 12.84 -5.15 10.12
N SER A 268 11.73 -4.42 10.12
CA SER A 268 10.73 -4.51 11.19
C SER A 268 10.20 -5.94 11.38
N VAL A 269 10.20 -6.75 10.30
CA VAL A 269 9.78 -8.14 10.34
C VAL A 269 10.94 -9.06 10.74
N VAL A 270 12.06 -9.00 10.02
CA VAL A 270 13.18 -9.96 10.16
C VAL A 270 13.96 -9.79 11.46
N LYS A 271 14.10 -8.55 11.96
CA LYS A 271 14.85 -8.28 13.20
C LYS A 271 14.00 -8.38 14.46
N ASN A 272 12.67 -8.48 14.31
CA ASN A 272 11.79 -8.67 15.45
C ASN A 272 11.76 -10.15 15.86
N GLN A 273 12.42 -10.48 16.97
CA GLN A 273 12.48 -11.85 17.49
C GLN A 273 11.10 -12.42 17.84
N GLN A 274 10.08 -11.59 18.11
CA GLN A 274 8.71 -12.07 18.35
C GLN A 274 8.06 -12.64 17.10
N ASN A 275 8.52 -12.21 15.92
CA ASN A 275 8.03 -12.71 14.63
C ASN A 275 8.70 -14.02 14.23
N LEU A 276 9.94 -14.28 14.68
CA LEU A 276 10.70 -15.49 14.35
C LEU A 276 10.41 -16.61 15.34
N LYS A 277 9.77 -17.70 14.91
CA LYS A 277 9.39 -18.81 15.78
C LYS A 277 10.00 -20.12 15.31
N VAL A 278 10.51 -20.92 16.25
CA VAL A 278 11.04 -22.25 15.94
C VAL A 278 9.88 -23.23 15.70
N SER A 279 9.92 -23.97 14.60
CA SER A 279 9.01 -25.08 14.29
C SER A 279 9.82 -26.20 13.62
N PRO A 280 10.01 -27.35 14.28
CA PRO A 280 10.68 -28.51 13.68
C PRO A 280 9.99 -29.02 12.41
N GLU A 281 8.67 -28.84 12.29
CA GLU A 281 7.86 -29.30 11.17
C GLU A 281 8.23 -28.62 9.85
N VAL A 282 8.67 -27.36 9.88
CA VAL A 282 9.12 -26.62 8.68
C VAL A 282 10.26 -27.33 7.97
N GLY A 283 11.14 -28.02 8.71
CA GLY A 283 12.23 -28.81 8.14
C GLY A 283 11.76 -30.11 7.47
N ALA A 284 10.59 -30.64 7.84
CA ALA A 284 10.10 -31.93 7.36
C ALA A 284 9.72 -31.88 5.86
N VAL A 285 9.28 -30.73 5.35
CA VAL A 285 8.96 -30.53 3.92
C VAL A 285 10.18 -30.85 3.05
N SER A 286 11.39 -30.44 3.47
CA SER A 286 12.62 -30.73 2.73
C SER A 286 12.93 -32.23 2.61
N ALA A 287 12.47 -33.05 3.55
CA ALA A 287 12.63 -34.50 3.48
C ALA A 287 11.68 -35.15 2.46
N GLN A 288 10.54 -34.50 2.17
CA GLN A 288 9.53 -34.94 1.21
C GLN A 288 9.83 -34.39 -0.21
N SER A 289 10.39 -33.19 -0.31
CA SER A 289 10.79 -32.54 -1.56
C SER A 289 12.18 -33.00 -2.02
N LYS A 290 12.28 -34.22 -2.56
CA LYS A 290 13.50 -34.72 -3.20
C LYS A 290 13.52 -34.42 -4.68
N ALA A 291 14.64 -33.85 -5.15
CA ALA A 291 14.91 -33.67 -6.55
C ALA A 291 14.86 -35.01 -7.29
N PRO A 292 14.07 -35.14 -8.38
CA PRO A 292 14.25 -36.28 -9.27
C PRO A 292 15.64 -36.23 -9.90
N ALA A 293 16.12 -37.37 -10.40
CA ALA A 293 17.33 -37.39 -11.22
C ALA A 293 17.06 -36.63 -12.51
N LEU A 294 17.61 -35.42 -12.63
CA LEU A 294 17.40 -34.54 -13.77
C LEU A 294 18.65 -34.46 -14.64
N PRO A 295 18.50 -34.39 -15.98
CA PRO A 295 19.59 -34.03 -16.87
C PRO A 295 20.20 -32.67 -16.51
N VAL A 296 21.47 -32.48 -16.85
CA VAL A 296 22.15 -31.19 -16.71
C VAL A 296 21.35 -30.08 -17.42
N GLY A 297 21.14 -28.96 -16.74
CA GLY A 297 20.38 -27.82 -17.27
C GLY A 297 18.86 -27.92 -17.10
N ARG A 298 18.34 -29.00 -16.50
CA ARG A 298 16.93 -29.09 -16.10
C ARG A 298 16.80 -28.70 -14.63
N TRP A 299 15.82 -27.84 -14.35
CA TRP A 299 15.40 -27.47 -13.01
C TRP A 299 14.04 -28.10 -12.74
N TRP A 300 13.74 -28.30 -11.46
CA TRP A 300 12.44 -28.71 -10.97
C TRP A 300 12.08 -27.80 -9.82
N TRP A 301 10.80 -27.71 -9.55
CA TRP A 301 10.27 -27.19 -8.31
C TRP A 301 9.21 -28.17 -7.85
N ASP A 302 9.10 -28.34 -6.54
CA ASP A 302 7.99 -29.07 -5.97
C ASP A 302 6.75 -28.19 -6.08
N LEU A 303 5.73 -28.66 -6.77
CA LEU A 303 4.44 -27.98 -6.90
C LEU A 303 3.44 -28.52 -5.86
N ALA A 304 3.93 -29.18 -4.80
CA ALA A 304 3.10 -29.80 -3.78
C ALA A 304 1.95 -28.87 -3.35
N ASN A 305 0.74 -29.36 -3.61
CA ASN A 305 -0.57 -28.72 -3.51
C ASN A 305 -0.83 -28.00 -2.19
#